data_AF-A0A9Q3FJY9-F1
#
_entry.id   AF-A0A9Q3FJY9-F1
#
_cell.length_a   1.000
_cell.length_b   1.000
_cell.length_c   1.000
_cell.angle_alpha   90.00
_cell.angle_beta   90.00
_cell.angle_gamma   90.00
#
_symmetry.space_group_name_H-M   'P 1'
#
loop_
_entity.id
_entity.type
_entity.pdbx_description
1 polymer ?
#
loop_
_entity_poly.entity_id
_entity_poly.type
_entity_poly.pdbx_seq_one_letter_code
_entity_poly.pdbx_strand_id
1 'polypeptide(L)'
;MTFDRVKAFESLRQSLTTSPLLLIPDFKLPFNPYIDASGDGLGAALNQVQIINDKPVEGPIRFISRKIKPTEARYGASQMECLFLVLALEKINYFLEGCVFELITDFSSVKSLLNMKTPNRHMLRWQTDIQEYRDDMTIVHKNADGLRRWPLPDNIYNPSYVPEEAYPQLPIEGICVTDLNKTFFEEVRCSYTQDKNCSILCQLLAKDCKENSLIHSVDEIWKKSYDEAIFHLLDGIIYHRTKHTCLMTVLDRSLINLVL
;
A
#
# COMPACT_ATOMS: atom_id res chain seq x y z
N MET A 1 15.42 30.25 4.18
CA MET A 1 16.22 29.05 3.83
C MET A 1 17.40 29.49 2.99
N THR A 2 18.62 29.02 3.27
CA THR A 2 19.82 29.33 2.48
C THR A 2 19.90 28.45 1.22
N PHE A 3 20.53 28.95 0.16
CA PHE A 3 20.70 28.27 -1.14
C PHE A 3 21.26 26.84 -1.00
N ASP A 4 22.22 26.65 -0.09
CA ASP A 4 22.83 25.33 0.15
C ASP A 4 21.86 24.31 0.74
N ARG A 5 20.87 24.74 1.53
CA ARG A 5 19.85 23.85 2.12
C ARG A 5 18.88 23.36 1.05
N VAL A 6 18.53 24.24 0.10
CA VAL A 6 17.67 23.87 -1.03
C VAL A 6 18.40 22.88 -1.93
N LYS A 7 19.67 23.14 -2.25
CA LYS A 7 20.49 22.24 -3.07
C LYS A 7 20.69 20.87 -2.41
N ALA A 8 20.95 20.83 -1.10
CA ALA A 8 21.04 19.59 -0.35
C ALA A 8 19.71 18.82 -0.31
N PHE A 9 18.58 19.52 -0.14
CA PHE A 9 17.25 18.92 -0.16
C PHE A 9 16.90 18.36 -1.54
N GLU A 10 17.17 19.10 -2.62
CA GLU A 10 16.93 18.63 -3.98
C GLU A 10 17.81 17.42 -4.32
N SER A 11 19.08 17.42 -3.90
CA SER A 11 19.96 16.26 -4.04
C SER A 11 19.42 15.05 -3.29
N LEU A 12 18.96 15.23 -2.05
CA LEU A 12 18.36 14.15 -1.26
C LEU A 12 17.09 13.61 -1.94
N ARG A 13 16.21 14.51 -2.41
CA ARG A 13 14.98 14.13 -3.13
C ARG A 13 15.30 13.35 -4.40
N GLN A 14 16.32 13.77 -5.14
CA GLN A 14 16.73 13.12 -6.37
C GLN A 14 17.28 11.72 -6.07
N SER A 15 18.18 11.58 -5.08
CA SER A 15 18.67 10.27 -4.63
C SER A 15 17.53 9.35 -4.13
N LEU A 16 16.52 9.93 -3.46
CA LEU A 16 15.31 9.26 -2.99
C LEU A 16 14.26 8.99 -4.09
N THR A 17 14.52 9.36 -5.34
CA THR A 17 13.58 9.09 -6.45
C THR A 17 14.21 8.32 -7.61
N THR A 18 15.55 8.28 -7.71
CA THR A 18 16.26 7.61 -8.83
C THR A 18 16.84 6.23 -8.51
N SER A 19 17.04 5.88 -7.24
CA SER A 19 17.49 4.53 -6.85
C SER A 19 16.30 3.57 -6.74
N PRO A 20 16.42 2.26 -7.04
CA PRO A 20 15.42 1.27 -6.63
C PRO A 20 15.44 1.22 -5.10
N LEU A 21 14.66 2.12 -4.48
CA LEU A 21 14.69 2.33 -3.04
C LEU A 21 13.88 1.28 -2.31
N LEU A 22 12.91 0.68 -2.99
CA LEU A 22 12.02 -0.29 -2.38
C LEU A 22 12.49 -1.71 -2.67
N LEU A 23 12.65 -2.49 -1.61
CA LEU A 23 12.81 -3.93 -1.70
C LEU A 23 11.49 -4.58 -2.06
N ILE A 24 11.54 -5.63 -2.88
CA ILE A 24 10.38 -6.49 -3.13
C ILE A 24 10.15 -7.29 -1.86
N PRO A 25 8.96 -7.27 -1.25
CA PRO A 25 8.70 -7.96 0.00
C PRO A 25 8.85 -9.48 -0.14
N ASP A 26 9.56 -10.10 0.80
CA ASP A 26 9.64 -11.55 0.95
C ASP A 26 8.88 -11.98 2.21
N PHE A 27 7.70 -12.57 2.04
CA PHE A 27 6.84 -13.00 3.15
C PHE A 27 7.40 -14.17 3.97
N LYS A 28 8.54 -14.77 3.56
CA LYS A 28 9.24 -15.80 4.34
C LYS A 28 10.19 -15.20 5.38
N LEU A 29 10.47 -13.90 5.29
CA LEU A 29 11.37 -13.19 6.17
C LEU A 29 10.59 -12.23 7.09
N PRO A 30 11.06 -12.00 8.33
CA PRO A 30 10.39 -11.08 9.23
C PRO A 30 10.45 -9.64 8.72
N PHE A 31 9.45 -8.85 9.08
CA PHE A 31 9.40 -7.42 8.78
C PHE A 31 9.86 -6.58 9.97
N ASN A 32 10.38 -5.39 9.68
CA ASN A 32 10.86 -4.42 10.65
C ASN A 32 10.18 -3.05 10.41
N PRO A 33 8.96 -2.82 10.91
CA PRO A 33 8.35 -1.52 10.85
C PRO A 33 9.07 -0.51 11.76
N TYR A 34 9.60 0.55 11.17
CA TYR A 34 10.09 1.74 11.85
C TYR A 34 8.97 2.75 11.94
N ILE A 35 8.56 3.12 13.15
CA ILE A 35 7.44 4.02 13.37
C ILE A 35 7.90 5.25 14.13
N ASP A 36 7.46 6.40 13.62
CA ASP A 36 7.89 7.67 14.11
C ASP A 36 6.80 8.78 14.14
N ALA A 37 6.84 9.57 15.21
CA ALA A 37 5.89 10.55 15.65
C ALA A 37 6.58 11.89 15.87
N SER A 38 5.96 12.96 15.38
CA SER A 38 6.28 14.33 15.79
C SER A 38 5.00 15.11 16.02
N GLY A 39 5.09 16.31 16.63
CA GLY A 39 3.92 17.18 16.80
C GLY A 39 3.30 17.68 15.49
N ASP A 40 4.02 17.59 14.37
CA ASP A 40 3.59 18.14 13.08
C ASP A 40 3.13 17.07 12.07
N GLY A 41 3.57 15.82 12.23
CA GLY A 41 3.31 14.78 11.26
C GLY A 41 3.88 13.41 11.60
N LEU A 42 3.41 12.42 10.84
CA LEU A 42 3.61 10.99 11.05
C LEU A 42 4.51 10.45 9.96
N GLY A 43 5.45 9.60 10.34
CA GLY A 43 6.31 8.87 9.42
C GLY A 43 6.46 7.43 9.89
N ALA A 44 6.32 6.49 8.97
CA ALA A 44 6.74 5.12 9.20
C ALA A 44 7.37 4.54 7.94
N ALA A 45 8.25 3.57 8.10
CA ALA A 45 8.79 2.77 7.01
C ALA A 45 8.74 1.31 7.40
N LEU A 46 8.09 0.50 6.57
CA LEU A 46 8.20 -0.94 6.65
C LEU A 46 9.51 -1.34 6.02
N ASN A 47 10.46 -1.86 6.79
CA ASN A 47 11.73 -2.35 6.27
C ASN A 47 11.79 -3.88 6.35
N GLN A 48 12.72 -4.46 5.61
CA GLN A 48 13.06 -5.86 5.70
C GLN A 48 14.55 -6.06 5.44
N VAL A 49 15.13 -7.06 6.09
CA VAL A 49 16.51 -7.48 5.85
C VAL A 49 16.48 -8.62 4.84
N GLN A 50 17.13 -8.45 3.70
CA GLN A 50 17.22 -9.44 2.63
C GLN A 50 18.67 -9.71 2.25
N ILE A 51 18.95 -10.90 1.72
CA ILE A 51 20.27 -11.21 1.18
C ILE A 51 20.30 -10.79 -0.28
N ILE A 52 21.09 -9.75 -0.60
CA ILE A 52 21.31 -9.26 -1.95
C ILE A 52 22.80 -9.35 -2.24
N ASN A 53 23.19 -10.10 -3.29
CA ASN A 53 24.59 -10.36 -3.63
C ASN A 53 25.40 -10.92 -2.44
N ASP A 54 24.86 -11.94 -1.78
CA ASP A 54 25.44 -12.63 -0.61
C ASP A 54 25.71 -11.72 0.61
N LYS A 55 25.05 -10.56 0.66
CA LYS A 55 25.16 -9.62 1.79
C LYS A 55 23.79 -9.27 2.36
N PRO A 56 23.66 -9.18 3.70
CA PRO A 56 22.45 -8.68 4.31
C PRO A 56 22.32 -7.18 4.00
N VAL A 57 21.22 -6.83 3.36
CA VAL A 57 20.82 -5.45 3.05
C VAL A 57 19.48 -5.21 3.72
N GLU A 58 19.44 -4.25 4.62
CA GLU A 58 18.18 -3.71 5.12
C GLU A 58 17.69 -2.61 4.19
N GLY A 59 16.46 -2.72 3.74
CA GLY A 59 15.86 -1.72 2.87
C GLY A 59 14.36 -1.54 3.14
N PRO A 60 13.81 -0.38 2.78
CA PRO A 60 12.39 -0.10 2.91
C PRO A 60 11.61 -0.87 1.86
N ILE A 61 10.45 -1.39 2.23
CA ILE A 61 9.43 -1.97 1.34
C ILE A 61 8.35 -0.92 1.09
N ARG A 62 7.98 -0.17 2.13
CA ARG A 62 6.92 0.83 2.04
C ARG A 62 7.16 1.98 2.99
N PHE A 63 6.98 3.21 2.48
CA PHE A 63 6.93 4.40 3.30
C PHE A 63 5.48 4.79 3.58
N ILE A 64 5.22 5.23 4.80
CA ILE A 64 3.96 5.80 5.25
C ILE A 64 4.27 7.20 5.76
N SER A 65 3.53 8.17 5.26
CA SER A 65 3.46 9.48 5.90
C SER A 65 2.00 9.88 6.06
N ARG A 66 1.71 10.71 7.05
CA ARG A 66 0.40 11.35 7.22
C ARG A 66 0.58 12.61 8.03
N LYS A 67 -0.17 13.67 7.72
CA LYS A 67 -0.25 14.82 8.61
C LYS A 67 -1.21 14.55 9.77
N ILE A 68 -1.02 15.24 10.89
CA ILE A 68 -1.91 15.20 12.04
C ILE A 68 -3.15 16.05 11.74
N LYS A 69 -4.34 15.51 12.01
CA LYS A 69 -5.59 16.26 11.84
C LYS A 69 -5.72 17.32 12.94
N PRO A 70 -6.42 18.45 12.71
CA PRO A 70 -6.63 19.48 13.73
C PRO A 70 -7.26 18.97 15.05
N THR A 71 -8.07 17.92 14.96
CA THR A 71 -8.68 17.25 16.12
C THR A 71 -7.67 16.42 16.91
N GLU A 72 -6.76 15.74 16.20
CA GLU A 72 -5.68 14.90 16.76
C GLU A 72 -4.57 15.75 17.36
N ALA A 73 -4.37 16.99 16.86
CA ALA A 73 -3.40 17.94 17.40
C ALA A 73 -3.69 18.35 18.86
N ARG A 74 -4.89 18.05 19.37
CA ARG A 74 -5.28 18.27 20.77
C ARG A 74 -4.85 17.12 21.70
N TYR A 75 -4.38 16.00 21.16
CA TYR A 75 -3.93 14.86 21.95
C TYR A 75 -2.58 15.15 22.61
N GLY A 76 -2.39 14.59 23.81
CA GLY A 76 -1.09 14.63 24.46
C GLY A 76 -0.06 13.79 23.69
N ALA A 77 1.23 14.04 23.92
CA ALA A 77 2.33 13.36 23.20
C ALA A 77 2.19 11.82 23.22
N SER A 78 1.91 11.22 24.37
CA SER A 78 1.74 9.76 24.48
C SER A 78 0.52 9.22 23.74
N GLN A 79 -0.57 10.00 23.67
CA GLN A 79 -1.77 9.62 22.91
C GLN A 79 -1.52 9.73 21.41
N MET A 80 -0.76 10.74 20.99
CA MET A 80 -0.31 10.89 19.61
C MET A 80 0.54 9.69 19.17
N GLU A 81 1.57 9.34 19.93
CA GLU A 81 2.41 8.16 19.66
C GLU A 81 1.58 6.88 19.51
N CYS A 82 0.60 6.66 20.40
CA CYS A 82 -0.30 5.51 20.34
C CYS A 82 -1.18 5.52 19.09
N LEU A 83 -1.79 6.66 18.76
CA LEU A 83 -2.60 6.83 17.56
C LEU A 83 -1.78 6.49 16.31
N PHE A 84 -0.51 6.91 16.27
CA PHE A 84 0.33 6.75 15.10
C PHE A 84 0.75 5.31 14.89
N LEU A 85 1.01 4.59 15.98
CA LEU A 85 1.21 3.16 15.93
C LEU A 85 0.02 2.46 15.28
N VAL A 86 -1.20 2.72 15.76
CA VAL A 86 -2.43 2.10 15.24
C VAL A 86 -2.57 2.36 13.73
N LEU A 87 -2.42 3.61 13.32
CA LEU A 87 -2.58 4.00 11.91
C LEU A 87 -1.51 3.43 11.00
N ALA A 88 -0.28 3.33 11.48
CA ALA A 88 0.79 2.71 10.74
C ALA A 88 0.48 1.22 10.57
N LEU A 89 0.19 0.50 11.66
CA LEU A 89 -0.16 -0.93 11.62
C LEU A 89 -1.36 -1.20 10.72
N GLU A 90 -2.42 -0.39 10.79
CA GLU A 90 -3.60 -0.50 9.90
C GLU A 90 -3.19 -0.41 8.43
N LYS A 91 -2.27 0.50 8.09
CA LYS A 91 -1.78 0.64 6.71
C LYS A 91 -0.94 -0.54 6.25
N ILE A 92 -0.15 -1.18 7.12
CA ILE A 92 0.74 -2.32 6.75
C ILE A 92 0.18 -3.67 7.18
N ASN A 93 -1.08 -3.74 7.61
CA ASN A 93 -1.70 -4.96 8.14
C ASN A 93 -1.49 -6.16 7.20
N TYR A 94 -1.74 -5.96 5.90
CA TYR A 94 -1.60 -7.00 4.88
C TYR A 94 -0.18 -7.57 4.72
N PHE A 95 0.86 -6.91 5.25
CA PHE A 95 2.22 -7.46 5.32
C PHE A 95 2.49 -8.19 6.62
N LEU A 96 1.87 -7.75 7.71
CA LEU A 96 2.16 -8.23 9.06
C LEU A 96 1.27 -9.41 9.46
N GLU A 97 0.13 -9.58 8.80
CA GLU A 97 -0.80 -10.68 9.08
C GLU A 97 -0.09 -12.04 8.98
N GLY A 98 -0.10 -12.80 10.09
CA GLY A 98 0.56 -14.11 10.18
C GLY A 98 2.09 -14.08 10.21
N CYS A 99 2.72 -12.90 10.32
CA CYS A 99 4.17 -12.74 10.39
C CYS A 99 4.61 -12.27 11.77
N VAL A 100 5.72 -12.81 12.27
CA VAL A 100 6.41 -12.27 13.45
C VAL A 100 7.28 -11.10 13.02
N PHE A 101 7.19 -9.97 13.72
CA PHE A 101 7.88 -8.74 13.34
C PHE A 101 8.45 -7.96 14.53
N GLU A 102 9.50 -7.17 14.25
CA GLU A 102 10.12 -6.27 15.23
C GLU A 102 9.67 -4.83 14.98
N LEU A 103 8.81 -4.32 15.87
CA LEU A 103 8.42 -2.92 15.86
C LEU A 103 9.54 -2.06 16.42
N ILE A 104 10.08 -1.17 15.59
CA ILE A 104 11.16 -0.26 15.95
C ILE A 104 10.60 1.13 16.22
N THR A 105 10.64 1.56 17.48
CA THR A 105 10.10 2.86 17.90
C THR A 105 10.75 3.37 19.19
N ASP A 106 10.89 4.68 19.33
CA ASP A 106 11.33 5.36 20.56
C ASP A 106 10.19 5.55 21.59
N PHE A 107 8.95 5.18 21.25
CA PHE A 107 7.79 5.46 22.09
C PHE A 107 7.70 4.51 23.29
N SER A 108 7.88 5.03 24.50
CA SER A 108 7.58 4.28 25.73
C SER A 108 6.08 4.11 25.99
N SER A 109 5.23 4.93 25.36
CA SER A 109 3.78 4.97 25.56
C SER A 109 3.07 3.69 25.09
N VAL A 110 3.60 3.00 24.08
CA VAL A 110 3.01 1.77 23.53
C VAL A 110 2.91 0.68 24.60
N LYS A 111 3.98 0.48 25.38
CA LYS A 111 3.99 -0.47 26.50
C LYS A 111 2.97 -0.10 27.58
N SER A 112 2.75 1.19 27.79
CA SER A 112 1.75 1.67 28.75
C SER A 112 0.33 1.42 28.25
N LEU A 113 0.05 1.68 26.97
CA LEU A 113 -1.25 1.43 26.34
C LEU A 113 -1.63 -0.06 26.42
N LEU A 114 -0.72 -0.96 26.06
CA LEU A 114 -0.98 -2.40 26.03
C LEU A 114 -1.26 -3.02 27.40
N ASN A 115 -0.75 -2.40 28.46
CA ASN A 115 -0.91 -2.86 29.85
C ASN A 115 -1.93 -2.04 30.65
N MET A 116 -2.60 -1.08 30.00
CA MET A 116 -3.57 -0.21 30.65
C MET A 116 -4.85 -1.00 30.99
N LYS A 117 -5.23 -1.01 32.28
CA LYS A 117 -6.43 -1.72 32.76
C LYS A 117 -7.74 -0.95 32.56
N THR A 118 -7.67 0.38 32.61
CA THR A 118 -8.84 1.27 32.50
C THR A 118 -8.59 2.35 31.44
N PRO A 119 -8.48 1.96 30.16
CA PRO A 119 -8.27 2.92 29.08
C PRO A 119 -9.53 3.75 28.82
N ASN A 120 -9.32 4.98 28.36
CA ASN A 120 -10.40 5.83 27.86
C ASN A 120 -10.99 5.26 26.56
N ARG A 121 -12.21 5.64 26.16
CA ARG A 121 -12.93 5.01 25.03
C ARG A 121 -12.11 4.86 23.74
N HIS A 122 -11.37 5.90 23.34
CA HIS A 122 -10.52 5.84 22.14
C HIS A 122 -9.27 4.96 22.34
N MET A 123 -8.67 4.99 23.53
CA MET A 123 -7.51 4.16 23.85
C MET A 123 -7.89 2.68 23.96
N LEU A 124 -9.12 2.37 24.41
CA LEU A 124 -9.64 1.01 24.41
C LEU A 124 -9.72 0.46 22.99
N ARG A 125 -10.26 1.25 22.05
CA ARG A 125 -10.30 0.87 20.63
C ARG A 125 -8.89 0.61 20.10
N TRP A 126 -7.95 1.53 20.32
CA TRP A 126 -6.56 1.35 19.90
C TRP A 126 -5.90 0.11 20.52
N GLN A 127 -6.19 -0.18 21.79
CA GLN A 127 -5.71 -1.37 22.46
C GLN A 127 -6.26 -2.64 21.80
N THR A 128 -7.54 -2.67 21.44
CA THR A 128 -8.15 -3.77 20.69
C THR A 128 -7.52 -3.93 19.30
N ASP A 129 -7.29 -2.83 18.59
CA ASP A 129 -6.69 -2.86 17.25
C ASP A 129 -5.25 -3.41 17.28
N ILE A 130 -4.45 -3.07 18.31
CA ILE A 130 -3.07 -3.58 18.45
C ILE A 130 -3.06 -5.01 19.01
N GLN A 131 -4.12 -5.45 19.68
CA GLN A 131 -4.16 -6.74 20.36
C GLN A 131 -3.99 -7.93 19.40
N GLU A 132 -4.41 -7.77 18.14
CA GLU A 132 -4.22 -8.75 17.07
C GLU A 132 -2.74 -9.10 16.85
N TYR A 133 -1.84 -8.12 16.98
CA TYR A 133 -0.40 -8.31 16.76
C TYR A 133 0.39 -8.63 18.03
N ARG A 134 -0.27 -8.71 19.20
CA ARG A 134 0.42 -8.70 20.51
C ARG A 134 1.42 -9.84 20.69
N ASP A 135 1.07 -11.03 20.20
CA ASP A 135 1.91 -12.23 20.37
C ASP A 135 3.02 -12.32 19.31
N ASP A 136 2.82 -11.67 18.15
CA ASP A 136 3.75 -11.69 17.01
C ASP A 136 4.65 -10.44 16.94
N MET A 137 4.36 -9.40 17.75
CA MET A 137 5.07 -8.12 17.75
C MET A 137 6.08 -8.02 18.91
N THR A 138 7.35 -7.84 18.57
CA THR A 138 8.39 -7.48 19.55
C THR A 138 8.75 -6.00 19.45
N ILE A 139 8.66 -5.25 20.55
CA ILE A 139 8.96 -3.81 20.58
C ILE A 139 10.45 -3.56 20.88
N VAL A 140 11.16 -2.97 19.93
CA VAL A 140 12.58 -2.61 20.01
C VAL A 140 12.74 -1.09 20.03
N HIS A 141 13.42 -0.56 21.05
CA HIS A 141 13.67 0.89 21.15
C HIS A 141 14.92 1.29 20.39
N LYS A 142 14.77 1.92 19.22
CA LYS A 142 15.83 2.58 18.44
C LYS A 142 15.30 3.88 17.81
N ASN A 143 16.20 4.85 17.57
CA ASN A 143 15.84 6.15 16.98
C ASN A 143 15.44 6.01 15.49
N ALA A 144 14.26 6.50 15.11
CA ALA A 144 13.72 6.47 13.74
C ALA A 144 13.67 7.85 13.04
N ASP A 145 14.49 8.82 13.47
CA ASP A 145 14.42 10.29 13.21
C ASP A 145 14.47 10.77 11.73
N GLY A 146 14.63 9.87 10.75
CA GLY A 146 14.77 10.22 9.33
C GLY A 146 13.49 10.75 8.67
N LEU A 147 12.31 10.23 9.07
CA LEU A 147 11.03 10.48 8.37
C LEU A 147 10.21 11.65 8.95
N ARG A 148 10.63 12.24 10.08
CA ARG A 148 9.83 13.20 10.87
C ARG A 148 9.74 14.64 10.31
N ARG A 149 10.64 15.07 9.43
CA ARG A 149 10.99 16.51 9.33
C ARG A 149 10.23 17.36 8.30
N TRP A 150 9.33 16.80 7.49
CA TRP A 150 8.65 17.59 6.45
C TRP A 150 7.27 17.05 6.02
N PRO A 151 6.23 17.14 6.88
CA PRO A 151 4.89 16.74 6.49
C PRO A 151 4.32 17.68 5.42
N LEU A 152 3.85 17.11 4.30
CA LEU A 152 3.16 17.87 3.25
C LEU A 152 1.80 18.41 3.73
N PRO A 153 1.29 19.52 3.17
CA PRO A 153 -0.06 20.01 3.47
C PRO A 153 -1.13 18.93 3.24
N ASP A 154 -2.17 18.90 4.07
CA ASP A 154 -3.26 17.92 3.93
C ASP A 154 -4.26 18.39 2.88
N ASN A 155 -3.96 18.11 1.61
CA ASN A 155 -4.77 18.49 0.45
C ASN A 155 -4.70 17.42 -0.63
N ILE A 156 -5.49 17.57 -1.69
CA ILE A 156 -5.55 16.63 -2.83
C ILE A 156 -4.21 16.40 -3.53
N TYR A 157 -3.21 17.26 -3.32
CA TYR A 157 -1.87 17.14 -3.91
C TYR A 157 -0.91 16.33 -3.03
N ASN A 158 -1.32 15.96 -1.81
CA ASN A 158 -0.55 15.10 -0.94
C ASN A 158 -0.83 13.63 -1.28
N PRO A 159 0.18 12.82 -1.67
CA PRO A 159 -0.01 11.42 -2.03
C PRO A 159 -0.52 10.55 -0.86
N SER A 160 -0.49 11.07 0.37
CA SER A 160 -1.04 10.41 1.56
C SER A 160 -2.42 10.93 1.99
N TYR A 161 -3.03 11.84 1.22
CA TYR A 161 -4.37 12.38 1.49
C TYR A 161 -5.44 11.30 1.32
N VAL A 162 -6.30 11.14 2.33
CA VAL A 162 -7.45 10.22 2.29
C VAL A 162 -8.72 11.05 2.49
N PRO A 163 -9.62 11.13 1.49
CA PRO A 163 -10.89 11.84 1.62
C PRO A 163 -11.77 11.21 2.71
N GLU A 164 -12.49 12.02 3.50
CA GLU A 164 -13.32 11.54 4.62
C GLU A 164 -14.48 10.61 4.20
N GLU A 165 -14.92 10.70 2.94
CA GLU A 165 -16.02 9.88 2.39
C GLU A 165 -15.53 8.79 1.42
N ALA A 166 -14.21 8.61 1.27
CA ALA A 166 -13.70 7.57 0.41
C ALA A 166 -13.89 6.19 1.07
N TYR A 167 -14.71 5.34 0.46
CA TYR A 167 -14.52 3.89 0.62
C TYR A 167 -13.05 3.60 0.31
N PRO A 168 -12.35 2.76 1.10
CA PRO A 168 -10.99 2.40 0.79
C PRO A 168 -10.98 1.70 -0.57
N GLN A 169 -10.74 2.46 -1.63
CA GLN A 169 -10.23 1.92 -2.87
C GLN A 169 -8.89 1.33 -2.44
N LEU A 170 -8.83 0.03 -2.24
CA LEU A 170 -7.56 -0.67 -2.14
C LEU A 170 -6.97 -0.58 -3.55
N PRO A 171 -6.01 0.31 -3.85
CA PRO A 171 -5.32 0.21 -5.12
C PRO A 171 -4.65 -1.17 -5.18
N ILE A 172 -4.49 -1.72 -6.38
CA ILE A 172 -3.61 -2.87 -6.56
C ILE A 172 -2.19 -2.33 -6.35
N GLU A 173 -1.70 -2.41 -5.10
CA GLU A 173 -0.39 -1.87 -4.69
C GLU A 173 0.79 -2.68 -5.25
N GLY A 174 0.51 -3.82 -5.89
CA GLY A 174 1.48 -4.64 -6.60
C GLY A 174 0.94 -6.04 -6.87
N ILE A 175 1.16 -6.53 -8.09
CA ILE A 175 0.96 -7.94 -8.43
C ILE A 175 2.34 -8.57 -8.40
N CYS A 176 2.65 -9.30 -7.33
CA CYS A 176 3.86 -10.09 -7.26
C CYS A 176 3.65 -11.38 -8.04
N VAL A 177 4.12 -11.42 -9.28
CA VAL A 177 4.20 -12.67 -10.05
C VAL A 177 5.61 -13.24 -9.92
N THR A 178 5.83 -14.05 -8.89
CA THR A 178 7.05 -14.85 -8.79
C THR A 178 6.88 -16.10 -9.66
N ASP A 179 7.94 -16.45 -10.40
CA ASP A 179 8.11 -17.70 -11.17
C ASP A 179 7.34 -17.90 -12.48
N LEU A 180 6.55 -16.93 -12.97
CA LEU A 180 5.96 -17.06 -14.33
C LEU A 180 6.96 -16.63 -15.40
N ASN A 181 7.23 -17.55 -16.33
CA ASN A 181 8.09 -17.29 -17.47
C ASN A 181 7.47 -16.24 -18.41
N LYS A 182 8.29 -15.44 -19.11
CA LYS A 182 7.81 -14.43 -20.06
C LYS A 182 6.88 -15.00 -21.13
N THR A 183 7.09 -16.26 -21.50
CA THR A 183 6.27 -17.02 -22.45
C THR A 183 4.81 -17.12 -22.02
N PHE A 184 4.53 -17.27 -20.72
CA PHE A 184 3.17 -17.34 -20.20
C PHE A 184 2.40 -16.04 -20.47
N PHE A 185 3.04 -14.89 -20.22
CA PHE A 185 2.42 -13.60 -20.46
C PHE A 185 2.20 -13.32 -21.96
N GLU A 186 3.07 -13.83 -22.82
CA GLU A 186 2.88 -13.77 -24.27
C GLU A 186 1.70 -14.63 -24.73
N GLU A 187 1.55 -15.84 -24.17
CA GLU A 187 0.41 -16.72 -24.43
C GLU A 187 -0.92 -16.09 -23.99
N VAL A 188 -0.95 -15.47 -22.80
CA VAL A 188 -2.14 -14.75 -22.30
C VAL A 188 -2.51 -13.61 -23.25
N ARG A 189 -1.53 -12.79 -23.69
CA ARG A 189 -1.80 -11.72 -24.66
C ARG A 189 -2.30 -12.25 -26.00
N CYS A 190 -1.73 -13.37 -26.48
CA CYS A 190 -2.21 -14.05 -27.68
C CYS A 190 -3.64 -14.56 -27.53
N SER A 191 -4.04 -15.03 -26.33
CA SER A 191 -5.40 -15.52 -26.08
C SER A 191 -6.46 -14.42 -26.30
N TYR A 192 -6.15 -13.16 -25.98
CA TYR A 192 -7.06 -12.04 -26.19
C TYR A 192 -7.37 -11.73 -27.65
N THR A 193 -6.51 -12.16 -28.58
CA THR A 193 -6.77 -12.00 -30.02
C THR A 193 -7.80 -13.00 -30.56
N GLN A 194 -8.09 -14.07 -29.81
CA GLN A 194 -9.04 -15.11 -30.20
C GLN A 194 -10.48 -14.73 -29.85
N ASP A 195 -10.69 -13.86 -28.86
CA ASP A 195 -12.00 -13.39 -28.42
C ASP A 195 -12.24 -11.93 -28.84
N LYS A 196 -13.36 -11.70 -29.52
CA LYS A 196 -13.80 -10.39 -29.97
C LYS A 196 -13.93 -9.40 -28.80
N ASN A 197 -14.50 -9.82 -27.67
CA ASN A 197 -14.77 -8.92 -26.53
C ASN A 197 -13.47 -8.47 -25.85
N CYS A 198 -12.53 -9.41 -25.64
CA CYS A 198 -11.24 -9.11 -25.03
C CYS A 198 -10.39 -8.18 -25.92
N SER A 199 -10.38 -8.42 -27.24
CA SER A 199 -9.68 -7.54 -28.18
C SER A 199 -10.24 -6.12 -28.16
N ILE A 200 -11.56 -5.95 -28.05
CA ILE A 200 -12.20 -4.63 -27.97
C ILE A 200 -11.90 -3.96 -26.62
N LEU A 201 -11.97 -4.70 -25.51
CA LEU A 201 -11.65 -4.19 -24.17
C LEU A 201 -10.19 -3.75 -24.07
N CYS A 202 -9.25 -4.52 -24.60
CA CYS A 202 -7.84 -4.12 -24.69
C CYS A 202 -7.68 -2.80 -25.46
N GLN A 203 -8.41 -2.61 -26.56
CA GLN A 203 -8.34 -1.37 -27.35
C GLN A 203 -8.97 -0.18 -26.61
N LEU A 204 -10.11 -0.37 -25.94
CA LEU A 204 -10.79 0.65 -25.16
C LEU A 204 -9.95 1.10 -23.96
N LEU A 205 -9.39 0.14 -23.21
CA LEU A 205 -8.59 0.39 -22.01
C LEU A 205 -7.18 0.91 -22.32
N ALA A 206 -6.55 0.48 -23.43
CA ALA A 206 -5.21 0.95 -23.79
C ALA A 206 -5.19 2.40 -24.32
N LYS A 207 -6.28 2.85 -24.94
CA LYS A 207 -6.36 4.19 -25.54
C LYS A 207 -7.00 5.24 -24.63
N ASP A 208 -7.49 4.87 -23.44
CA ASP A 208 -8.34 5.74 -22.60
C ASP A 208 -9.52 6.38 -23.38
N CYS A 209 -9.96 5.72 -24.45
CA CYS A 209 -10.91 6.28 -25.41
C CYS A 209 -12.33 5.74 -25.17
N LYS A 210 -13.27 6.64 -24.89
CA LYS A 210 -14.71 6.34 -24.78
C LYS A 210 -15.40 6.32 -26.14
N GLU A 211 -14.94 5.45 -27.05
CA GLU A 211 -15.59 5.29 -28.36
C GLU A 211 -16.88 4.47 -28.22
N ASN A 212 -18.03 5.16 -28.23
CA ASN A 212 -19.36 4.55 -28.02
C ASN A 212 -19.69 3.44 -29.04
N SER A 213 -19.17 3.52 -30.27
CA SER A 213 -19.38 2.50 -31.31
C SER A 213 -18.80 1.13 -30.94
N LEU A 214 -17.64 1.12 -30.30
CA LEU A 214 -16.97 -0.11 -29.87
C LEU A 214 -17.65 -0.71 -28.63
N ILE A 215 -18.11 0.14 -27.71
CA ILE A 215 -18.83 -0.28 -26.49
C ILE A 215 -20.15 -1.00 -26.83
N HIS A 216 -20.86 -0.58 -27.89
CA HIS A 216 -22.09 -1.25 -28.34
C HIS A 216 -21.85 -2.59 -29.04
N SER A 217 -20.60 -2.91 -29.41
CA SER A 217 -20.24 -4.16 -30.10
C SER A 217 -19.81 -5.29 -29.16
N VAL A 218 -19.70 -4.98 -27.87
CA VAL A 218 -19.38 -5.88 -26.75
C VAL A 218 -20.66 -6.42 -26.14
N ASP A 219 -20.64 -7.67 -25.70
CA ASP A 219 -21.80 -8.33 -25.07
C ASP A 219 -22.26 -7.61 -23.78
N GLU A 220 -23.56 -7.66 -23.47
CA GLU A 220 -24.18 -6.86 -22.40
C GLU A 220 -23.55 -7.06 -21.01
N ILE A 221 -23.11 -8.28 -20.69
CA ILE A 221 -22.49 -8.62 -19.39
C ILE A 221 -21.14 -7.92 -19.22
N TRP A 222 -20.34 -7.88 -20.29
CA TRP A 222 -19.03 -7.22 -20.32
C TRP A 222 -19.18 -5.70 -20.33
N LYS A 223 -20.20 -5.19 -21.03
CA LYS A 223 -20.52 -3.75 -21.06
C LYS A 223 -20.89 -3.23 -19.66
N LYS A 224 -21.75 -3.94 -18.94
CA LYS A 224 -22.11 -3.59 -17.55
C LYS A 224 -20.89 -3.50 -16.64
N SER A 225 -20.01 -4.50 -16.74
CA SER A 225 -18.78 -4.57 -15.94
C SER A 225 -17.76 -3.50 -16.34
N TYR A 226 -17.71 -3.11 -17.62
CA TYR A 226 -16.89 -1.99 -18.09
C TYR A 226 -17.42 -0.64 -17.59
N ASP A 227 -18.74 -0.40 -17.65
CA ASP A 227 -19.38 0.83 -17.17
C ASP A 227 -19.21 1.00 -15.64
N GLU A 228 -19.17 -0.11 -14.89
CA GLU A 228 -18.87 -0.14 -13.45
C GLU A 228 -17.37 0.04 -13.12
N ALA A 229 -16.51 0.27 -14.13
CA ALA A 229 -15.06 0.44 -14.00
C ALA A 229 -14.35 -0.73 -13.29
N ILE A 230 -14.87 -1.95 -13.47
CA ILE A 230 -14.35 -3.18 -12.85
C ILE A 230 -13.12 -3.73 -13.58
N PHE A 231 -12.98 -3.44 -14.87
CA PHE A 231 -11.87 -3.91 -15.69
C PHE A 231 -10.70 -2.92 -15.70
N HIS A 232 -9.48 -3.45 -15.55
CA HIS A 232 -8.25 -2.68 -15.66
C HIS A 232 -7.27 -3.37 -16.62
N LEU A 233 -6.52 -2.58 -17.39
CA LEU A 233 -5.45 -3.06 -18.26
C LEU A 233 -4.11 -2.65 -17.67
N LEU A 234 -3.27 -3.63 -17.33
CA LEU A 234 -1.91 -3.43 -16.83
C LEU A 234 -0.96 -4.31 -17.63
N ASP A 235 0.09 -3.73 -18.20
CA ASP A 235 1.09 -4.43 -19.04
C ASP A 235 0.49 -5.31 -20.16
N GLY A 236 -0.68 -4.90 -20.69
CA GLY A 236 -1.40 -5.62 -21.74
C GLY A 236 -2.21 -6.83 -21.25
N ILE A 237 -2.46 -6.95 -19.94
CA ILE A 237 -3.24 -8.01 -19.30
C ILE A 237 -4.53 -7.42 -18.74
N ILE A 238 -5.66 -8.08 -18.99
CA ILE A 238 -6.96 -7.68 -18.46
C ILE A 238 -7.15 -8.26 -17.06
N TYR A 239 -7.46 -7.37 -16.12
CA TYR A 239 -7.81 -7.69 -14.74
C TYR A 239 -9.27 -7.40 -14.47
N HIS A 240 -9.95 -8.34 -13.84
CA HIS A 240 -11.33 -8.20 -13.38
C HIS A 240 -11.34 -8.06 -11.85
N ARG A 241 -11.85 -6.93 -11.35
CA ARG A 241 -11.89 -6.61 -9.93
C ARG A 241 -13.27 -6.87 -9.32
N THR A 242 -13.38 -7.90 -8.49
CA THR A 242 -14.53 -8.01 -7.57
C THR A 242 -14.23 -7.32 -6.24
N LYS A 243 -15.24 -7.08 -5.40
CA LYS A 243 -15.14 -6.30 -4.15
C LYS A 243 -13.95 -6.67 -3.25
N HIS A 244 -13.54 -7.94 -3.26
CA HIS A 244 -12.46 -8.44 -2.40
C HIS A 244 -11.37 -9.23 -3.16
N THR A 245 -11.50 -9.43 -4.48
CA THR A 245 -10.53 -10.22 -5.25
C THR A 245 -10.24 -9.58 -6.61
N CYS A 246 -8.99 -9.67 -7.06
CA CYS A 246 -8.58 -9.32 -8.41
C CYS A 246 -8.22 -10.61 -9.14
N LEU A 247 -8.95 -10.93 -10.22
CA LEU A 247 -8.71 -12.10 -11.05
C LEU A 247 -8.09 -11.68 -12.37
N MET A 248 -6.98 -12.32 -12.72
CA MET A 248 -6.44 -12.27 -14.08
C MET A 248 -7.34 -13.10 -14.98
N THR A 249 -7.93 -12.48 -16.01
CA THR A 249 -8.81 -13.19 -16.93
C THR A 249 -7.95 -13.96 -17.93
N VAL A 250 -7.80 -15.27 -17.70
CA VAL A 250 -7.19 -16.21 -18.65
C VAL A 250 -8.30 -16.96 -19.36
N LEU A 251 -8.30 -16.90 -20.70
CA LEU A 251 -9.23 -17.62 -21.55
C LEU A 251 -8.86 -19.12 -21.57
N ASP A 252 -9.50 -19.91 -20.71
CA ASP A 252 -9.93 -21.25 -21.14
C ASP A 252 -11.45 -21.20 -21.32
N ARG A 253 -11.96 -21.79 -22.40
CA ARG A 253 -13.36 -21.65 -22.88
C ARG A 253 -14.43 -22.01 -21.83
N SER A 254 -14.05 -22.69 -20.76
CA SER A 254 -14.90 -23.14 -19.67
C SER A 254 -14.98 -22.18 -18.47
N LEU A 255 -14.03 -21.25 -18.31
CA LEU A 255 -13.90 -20.43 -17.08
C LEU A 255 -14.62 -19.08 -17.15
N ILE A 256 -14.86 -18.53 -18.35
CA ILE A 256 -15.45 -17.19 -18.51
C ILE A 256 -16.90 -17.13 -18.03
N ASN A 257 -17.68 -18.19 -18.27
CA ASN A 257 -19.07 -18.27 -17.80
C ASN A 257 -19.19 -18.50 -16.28
N LEU A 258 -18.07 -18.73 -15.58
CA LEU A 258 -18.06 -18.95 -14.14
C LEU A 258 -17.64 -17.70 -13.35
N VAL A 259 -17.02 -16.72 -14.04
CA VAL A 259 -16.45 -15.50 -13.44
C VAL A 259 -17.30 -14.25 -13.74
N LEU A 260 -18.05 -14.25 -14.84
CA LEU A 260 -19.01 -13.21 -15.24
C LEU A 260 -20.43 -13.60 -14.82
#